data_AF-A0A2V7QX13-F1
#
_entry.id   AF-A0A2V7QX13-F1
#
_cell.length_a   1.000
_cell.length_b   1.000
_cell.length_c   1.000
_cell.angle_alpha   90.00
_cell.angle_beta   90.00
_cell.angle_gamma   90.00
#
_symmetry.space_group_name_H-M   'P 1'
#
loop_
_entity.id
_entity.type
_entity.pdbx_description
1 polymer ?
#
loop_
_entity_poly.entity_id
_entity_poly.type
_entity_poly.pdbx_seq_one_letter_code
_entity_poly.pdbx_strand_id
1 'polypeptide(L)' 'MRREAKVEGEGAVDIKGHWQGNDLVVERSVSGGGKVSEDYLRSSDGKQLFVIVSFDGGRGRSIMFRRIYDPAE' A
#
# COMPACT_ATOMS: atom_id res chain seq x y z
N MET A 1 -31.93 12.75 11.36
CA MET A 1 -30.50 12.74 11.73
C MET A 1 -30.08 11.29 11.91
N ARG A 2 -29.45 10.66 10.91
CA ARG A 2 -28.91 9.29 11.07
C ARG A 2 -27.58 9.40 11.80
N ARG A 3 -27.46 8.76 12.96
CA ARG A 3 -26.16 8.50 13.59
C ARG A 3 -25.56 7.30 12.86
N GLU A 4 -24.50 7.54 12.09
CA GLU A 4 -23.65 6.46 11.61
C GLU A 4 -22.93 5.87 12.82
N ALA A 5 -23.03 4.55 12.97
CA ALA A 5 -22.34 3.84 14.02
C ALA A 5 -20.83 4.05 13.83
N LYS A 6 -20.16 4.53 14.89
CA LYS A 6 -18.71 4.61 14.94
C LYS A 6 -18.17 3.18 14.90
N VAL A 7 -17.74 2.72 13.73
CA VAL A 7 -17.08 1.43 13.57
C VAL A 7 -15.73 1.53 14.28
N GLU A 8 -15.59 0.82 15.39
CA GLU A 8 -14.29 0.69 16.05
C GLU A 8 -13.46 -0.36 15.30
N GLY A 9 -12.36 0.12 14.71
CA GLY A 9 -11.48 -0.66 13.84
C GLY A 9 -11.76 -0.41 12.36
N GLU A 10 -10.72 -0.01 11.63
CA GLU A 10 -10.67 0.05 10.16
C GLU A 10 -11.52 1.15 9.51
N GLY A 11 -11.08 2.41 9.62
CA GLY A 11 -11.64 3.49 8.82
C GLY A 11 -11.71 3.11 7.33
N ALA A 12 -12.73 3.62 6.62
CA ALA A 12 -12.93 3.39 5.19
C ALA A 12 -11.60 3.46 4.43
N VAL A 13 -11.36 2.43 3.63
CA VAL A 13 -10.12 2.24 2.88
C VAL A 13 -10.40 2.54 1.41
N ASP A 14 -9.70 3.53 0.86
CA ASP A 14 -9.68 3.76 -0.58
C ASP A 14 -8.45 3.08 -1.18
N ILE A 15 -8.65 2.23 -2.18
CA ILE A 15 -7.56 1.54 -2.91
C ILE A 15 -7.62 1.96 -4.37
N LYS A 16 -6.47 2.34 -4.93
CA LYS A 16 -6.31 2.63 -6.36
C LYS A 16 -5.09 1.87 -6.89
N GLY A 17 -5.29 1.13 -7.97
CA GLY A 17 -4.21 0.46 -8.70
C GLY A 17 -4.05 1.05 -10.10
N HIS A 18 -2.82 1.23 -10.55
CA HIS A 18 -2.52 1.59 -11.93
C HIS A 18 -1.18 1.01 -12.38
N TRP A 19 -1.04 0.84 -13.68
CA TRP A 19 0.23 0.42 -14.28
C TRP A 19 1.09 1.63 -14.60
N GLN A 20 2.37 1.55 -14.27
CA GLN A 20 3.40 2.50 -14.68
C GLN A 20 4.50 1.74 -15.42
N GLY A 21 4.42 1.71 -16.75
CA GLY A 21 5.30 0.86 -17.55
C GLY A 21 5.01 -0.63 -17.27
N ASN A 22 6.01 -1.37 -16.80
CA ASN A 22 5.87 -2.79 -16.44
C ASN A 22 5.56 -3.00 -14.95
N ASP A 23 5.44 -1.91 -14.19
CA ASP A 23 5.28 -1.95 -12.75
C ASP A 23 3.83 -1.69 -12.34
N LEU A 24 3.36 -2.40 -11.32
CA LEU A 24 2.03 -2.18 -10.75
C LEU A 24 2.18 -1.30 -9.51
N VAL A 25 1.51 -0.15 -9.51
CA VAL A 25 1.50 0.78 -8.37
C VAL A 25 0.14 0.72 -7.70
N VAL A 26 0.13 0.45 -6.40
CA VAL A 26 -1.07 0.40 -5.57
C VAL A 26 -0.98 1.45 -4.48
N GLU A 27 -1.98 2.32 -4.41
CA GLU A 27 -2.13 3.28 -3.32
C GLU A 27 -3.32 2.90 -2.44
N ARG A 28 -3.12 2.96 -1.12
CA ARG A 28 -4.14 2.73 -0.10
C ARG A 28 -4.20 3.91 0.87
N SER A 29 -5.35 4.51 1.03
CA SER A 29 -5.60 5.55 2.03
C SER A 29 -6.62 5.06 3.05
N VAL A 30 -6.35 5.28 4.34
CA VAL A 30 -7.28 4.92 5.42
C VAL A 30 -7.88 6.20 5.99
N SER A 31 -9.20 6.33 5.98
CA SER A 31 -9.88 7.50 6.56
C SER A 31 -9.56 7.64 8.06
N GLY A 32 -9.11 8.83 8.47
CA GLY A 32 -8.64 9.09 9.83
C GLY A 32 -7.26 8.50 10.15
N GLY A 33 -6.58 7.88 9.18
CA GLY A 33 -5.25 7.27 9.32
C GLY A 33 -4.23 7.85 8.34
N GLY A 34 -3.13 7.10 8.16
CA GLY A 34 -2.06 7.43 7.23
C GLY A 34 -2.32 6.95 5.79
N LYS A 35 -1.41 7.31 4.88
CA LYS A 35 -1.35 6.80 3.50
C LYS A 35 -0.34 5.65 3.44
N VAL A 36 -0.69 4.57 2.76
CA VAL A 36 0.24 3.49 2.37
C VAL A 36 0.32 3.48 0.85
N SER A 37 1.52 3.45 0.28
CA SER A 37 1.73 3.09 -1.13
C SER A 37 2.60 1.85 -1.23
N GLU A 38 2.31 1.04 -2.24
CA GLU A 38 3.01 -0.20 -2.54
C GLU A 38 3.37 -0.21 -4.04
N ASP A 39 4.66 -0.23 -4.32
CA ASP A 39 5.18 -0.35 -5.69
C ASP A 39 5.63 -1.80 -5.91
N TYR A 40 5.01 -2.47 -6.87
CA TYR A 40 5.27 -3.85 -7.23
C TYR A 40 6.18 -3.89 -8.45
N LEU A 41 7.43 -4.30 -8.23
CA LEU A 41 8.49 -4.30 -9.22
C LEU A 41 8.95 -5.73 -9.44
N ARG A 42 8.94 -6.18 -10.70
CA ARG A 42 9.57 -7.46 -11.04
C ARG A 42 11.09 -7.29 -11.05
N SER A 43 11.83 -8.19 -10.42
CA SER A 43 13.29 -8.19 -10.50
C SER A 43 13.75 -8.32 -11.95
N SER A 44 14.90 -7.73 -12.28
CA SER A 44 15.44 -7.75 -13.65
C SER A 44 15.73 -9.17 -14.16
N ASP A 45 16.06 -10.09 -13.27
CA ASP A 45 16.25 -11.51 -13.58
C ASP A 45 14.94 -12.32 -13.60
N GLY A 46 13.81 -11.68 -13.30
CA GLY A 46 12.47 -12.27 -13.31
C GLY A 46 12.18 -13.25 -12.18
N LYS A 47 13.11 -13.45 -11.24
CA LYS A 47 13.03 -14.45 -10.17
C LYS A 47 12.30 -13.97 -8.93
N GLN A 48 12.17 -12.66 -8.73
CA GLN A 48 11.61 -12.12 -7.51
C GLN A 48 10.61 -11.00 -7.82
N LEU A 49 9.69 -10.80 -6.87
CA LEU A 49 8.83 -9.64 -6.80
C LEU A 49 9.30 -8.78 -5.62
N PHE A 50 9.70 -7.55 -5.91
CA PHE A 50 9.96 -6.55 -4.89
C PHE A 50 8.69 -5.75 -4.65
N VAL A 51 8.31 -5.60 -3.39
CA VAL A 51 7.22 -4.69 -2.98
C VAL A 51 7.81 -3.63 -2.09
N ILE A 52 7.94 -2.41 -2.62
CA ILE A 52 8.39 -1.25 -1.86
C ILE A 52 7.16 -0.66 -1.16
N VAL A 53 7.16 -0.71 0.17
CA VAL A 53 6.06 -0.18 0.99
C VAL A 53 6.51 1.15 1.57
N SER A 54 5.73 2.19 1.30
CA SER A 54 5.88 3.50 1.92
C SER A 54 4.65 3.79 2.76
N PHE A 55 4.85 4.01 4.06
CA PHE A 55 3.81 4.45 4.98
C PHE A 55 4.08 5.88 5.42
N ASP A 56 3.11 6.76 5.21
CA ASP A 56 3.04 8.08 5.80
C ASP A 56 1.93 8.10 6.86
N GLY A 57 2.31 8.04 8.13
CA GLY A 57 1.39 8.02 9.27
C GLY A 57 0.85 9.39 9.68
N GLY A 58 1.19 10.46 8.95
CA GLY A 58 0.94 11.83 9.35
C GLY A 58 1.82 12.29 10.52
N ARG A 59 1.84 13.62 10.76
CA ARG A 59 2.66 14.27 11.81
C ARG A 59 4.17 13.98 11.72
N GLY A 60 4.69 13.82 10.49
CA GLY A 60 6.12 13.67 10.22
C GLY A 60 6.68 12.27 10.48
N ARG A 61 5.84 11.25 10.69
CA ARG A 61 6.28 9.86 10.82
C ARG A 61 6.07 9.12 9.51
N SER A 62 7.17 8.84 8.81
CA SER A 62 7.19 7.97 7.64
C SER A 62 8.07 6.74 7.87
N ILE A 63 7.67 5.61 7.30
CA ILE A 63 8.46 4.37 7.30
C ILE A 63 8.47 3.86 5.87
N MET A 64 9.65 3.42 5.41
CA MET A 64 9.80 2.73 4.14
C MET A 64 10.48 1.38 4.38
N PHE A 65 9.95 0.32 3.79
CA PHE A 65 10.57 -1.00 3.83
C PHE A 65 10.28 -1.77 2.54
N ARG A 66 11.13 -2.76 2.24
CA ARG A 66 10.99 -3.61 1.06
C ARG A 66 10.68 -5.04 1.48
N ARG A 67 9.64 -5.62 0.89
CA ARG A 67 9.38 -7.07 0.92
C ARG A 67 9.93 -7.68 -0.35
N ILE A 68 10.54 -8.86 -0.24
CA ILE A 68 11.06 -9.63 -1.37
C ILE A 68 10.34 -10.96 -1.35
N TYR A 69 9.66 -11.29 -2.44
CA TYR A 69 8.97 -12.55 -2.61
C TYR A 69 9.65 -13.35 -3.69
N ASP A 70 10.02 -14.58 -3.36
CA ASP A 70 10.36 -15.59 -4.35
C ASP A 70 9.08 -16.08 -5.06
N PRO A 71 9.19 -16.73 -6.22
CA PRO A 71 8.03 -17.25 -6.94
C PRO A 71 7.32 -18.29 -6.07
N ALA A 72 5.99 -18.32 -6.15
CA ALA A 72 5.24 -19.46 -5.63
C ALA A 72 5.59 -20.69 -6.50
N GLU A 73 6.06 -21.76 -5.87
CA GLU A 73 6.32 -23.06 -6.51
C GLU A 73 5.06 -23.67 -7.12
#